data_AF-A0A8H7II70-F1
#
_entry.id   AF-A0A8H7II70-F1
#
_cell.length_a   1.000
_cell.length_b   1.000
_cell.length_c   1.000
_cell.angle_alpha   90.00
_cell.angle_beta   90.00
_cell.angle_gamma   90.00
#
_symmetry.space_group_name_H-M   'P 1'
#
loop_
_entity.id
_entity.type
_entity.pdbx_description
1 polymer ?
#
loop_
_entity_poly.entity_id
_entity_poly.type
_entity_poly.pdbx_seq_one_letter_code
_entity_poly.pdbx_strand_id
1 'polypeptide(L)'
;MAVLTQGAHLALFSQAGPLSRLALWLVDALRDKIKAVKGPRGKESLPFVVACLDERAGSYLVVGVTGAVEFGDVRNNAFGLAFLQAKADSNARTRHGTFDTSVVEVNVDDLQLFTEALAMHAQ
;
A
#
# COMPACT_ATOMS: atom_id res chain seq x y z
N MET A 1 -3.56 -4.52 6.15
CA MET A 1 -3.76 -3.15 5.63
C MET A 1 -4.08 -2.23 6.79
N ALA A 2 -3.67 -0.96 6.72
CA ALA A 2 -4.09 0.10 7.64
C ALA A 2 -4.67 1.28 6.84
N VAL A 3 -5.70 1.93 7.38
CA VAL A 3 -6.32 3.11 6.77
C VAL A 3 -6.31 4.25 7.79
N LEU A 4 -5.69 5.37 7.44
CA LEU A 4 -5.64 6.58 8.24
C LEU A 4 -6.73 7.53 7.72
N THR A 5 -7.77 7.75 8.52
CA THR A 5 -8.90 8.63 8.18
C THR A 5 -8.97 9.85 9.08
N GLN A 6 -8.25 9.87 10.20
CA GLN A 6 -8.30 10.93 11.22
C GLN A 6 -6.94 11.12 11.89
N GLY A 7 -6.70 12.32 12.45
CA GLY A 7 -5.53 12.62 13.29
C GLY A 7 -4.90 13.98 13.01
N ALA A 8 -4.19 14.55 14.00
CA ALA A 8 -3.58 15.88 13.92
C ALA A 8 -2.53 16.01 12.80
N HIS A 9 -1.96 14.89 12.34
CA HIS A 9 -0.93 14.84 11.31
C HIS A 9 -1.40 14.18 10.01
N LEU A 10 -2.71 14.06 9.78
CA LEU A 10 -3.25 13.37 8.60
C LEU A 10 -2.70 13.97 7.30
N ALA A 11 -2.70 15.30 7.16
CA ALA A 11 -2.18 16.00 5.99
C ALA A 11 -0.69 15.75 5.71
N LEU A 12 0.12 15.44 6.74
CA LEU A 12 1.52 15.06 6.56
C LEU A 12 1.62 13.69 5.87
N PHE A 13 0.74 12.76 6.23
CA PHE A 13 0.70 11.40 5.70
C PHE A 13 -0.08 11.29 4.38
N SER A 14 -0.75 12.35 3.93
CA SER A 14 -1.24 12.48 2.55
C SER A 14 -0.13 12.72 1.51
N GLN A 15 1.15 12.66 1.92
CA GLN A 15 2.32 12.80 1.06
C GLN A 15 3.06 11.46 0.93
N ALA A 16 3.53 11.12 -0.29
CA ALA A 16 4.14 9.81 -0.59
C ALA A 16 5.35 9.48 0.30
N GLY A 17 6.30 10.41 0.44
CA GLY A 17 7.52 10.16 1.24
C GLY A 17 7.23 9.81 2.71
N PRO A 18 6.51 10.66 3.46
CA PRO A 18 6.13 10.38 4.83
C PRO A 18 5.31 9.09 4.99
N LEU A 19 4.34 8.84 4.11
CA LEU A 19 3.48 7.65 4.17
C LEU A 19 4.27 6.37 3.91
N SER A 20 5.16 6.35 2.91
CA SER A 20 6.02 5.20 2.61
C SER A 20 6.96 4.89 3.76
N ARG A 21 7.52 5.92 4.42
CA ARG A 21 8.37 5.70 5.60
C ARG A 21 7.57 5.14 6.78
N LEU A 22 6.36 5.63 7.01
CA LEU A 22 5.46 5.07 8.02
C LEU A 22 5.10 3.62 7.70
N ALA A 23 4.80 3.30 6.44
CA ALA A 23 4.46 1.95 6.00
C ALA A 23 5.59 0.95 6.27
N LEU A 24 6.83 1.31 5.94
CA LEU A 24 8.00 0.48 6.23
C LEU A 24 8.19 0.29 7.74
N TRP A 25 8.09 1.37 8.53
CA TRP A 25 8.18 1.26 9.99
C TRP A 25 7.08 0.37 10.58
N LEU A 26 5.85 0.46 10.06
CA LEU A 26 4.74 -0.40 10.49
C LEU A 26 5.01 -1.87 10.18
N VAL A 27 5.63 -2.18 9.04
CA VAL A 27 6.01 -3.56 8.72
C VAL A 27 7.01 -4.11 9.73
N ASP A 28 8.00 -3.30 10.13
CA ASP A 28 8.97 -3.70 11.14
C ASP A 28 8.34 -3.84 12.53
N ALA A 29 7.51 -2.86 12.93
CA ALA A 29 6.83 -2.85 14.23
C ALA A 29 5.76 -3.94 14.37
N LEU A 30 5.16 -4.37 13.26
CA LEU A 30 4.10 -5.39 13.21
C LEU A 30 4.60 -6.71 12.63
N ARG A 31 5.91 -6.93 12.53
CA ARG A 31 6.52 -8.11 11.89
C ARG A 31 5.95 -9.42 12.41
N ASP A 32 5.76 -9.54 13.72
CA ASP A 32 5.22 -10.74 14.38
C ASP A 32 3.70 -10.90 14.20
N LYS A 33 3.02 -9.86 13.68
CA LYS A 33 1.56 -9.82 13.49
C LYS A 33 1.15 -9.88 12.01
N ILE A 34 2.03 -9.50 11.09
CA ILE A 34 1.76 -9.54 9.65
C ILE A 34 1.94 -10.99 9.17
N LYS A 35 0.93 -11.51 8.48
CA LYS A 35 1.00 -12.84 7.89
C LYS A 35 2.01 -12.84 6.74
N ALA A 36 3.00 -13.73 6.85
CA ALA A 36 3.94 -13.97 5.77
C ALA A 36 3.25 -14.61 4.57
N VAL A 37 3.61 -14.15 3.37
CA VAL A 37 3.15 -14.72 2.11
C VAL A 37 4.34 -15.33 1.38
N LYS A 38 4.17 -16.56 0.88
CA LYS A 38 5.20 -17.24 0.10
C LYS A 38 5.14 -16.76 -1.34
N GLY A 39 6.19 -16.08 -1.78
CA GLY A 39 6.33 -15.70 -3.17
C GLY A 39 6.68 -16.90 -4.08
N PRO A 40 6.75 -16.68 -5.40
CA PRO A 40 6.97 -17.74 -6.40
C PRO A 40 8.28 -18.53 -6.23
N ARG A 41 9.28 -17.95 -5.55
CA ARG A 41 10.59 -18.59 -5.28
C ARG A 41 10.66 -19.25 -3.90
N GLY A 42 9.51 -19.49 -3.24
CA GLY A 42 9.42 -20.04 -1.89
C GLY A 42 9.87 -19.09 -0.77
N LYS A 43 10.31 -17.88 -1.14
CA LYS A 43 10.79 -16.83 -0.25
C LYS A 43 9.60 -16.07 0.36
N GLU A 44 9.55 -16.03 1.69
CA GLU A 44 8.46 -15.37 2.43
C GLU A 44 8.64 -13.84 2.50
N SER A 45 7.55 -13.11 2.30
CA SER A 45 7.50 -11.65 2.37
C SER A 45 6.36 -11.18 3.27
N LEU A 46 6.44 -9.92 3.70
CA LEU A 46 5.43 -9.26 4.52
C LEU A 46 4.81 -8.12 3.69
N PRO A 47 3.85 -8.42 2.79
CA PRO A 47 3.18 -7.38 2.03
C PRO A 47 2.28 -6.55 2.97
N PHE A 48 2.36 -5.23 2.86
CA PHE A 48 1.58 -4.32 3.67
C PHE A 48 1.13 -3.11 2.86
N VAL A 49 -0.12 -2.73 3.06
CA VAL A 49 -0.75 -1.59 2.38
C VAL A 49 -1.19 -0.58 3.43
N VAL A 50 -0.87 0.68 3.20
CA VAL A 50 -1.34 1.81 3.99
C VAL A 50 -2.06 2.79 3.08
N ALA A 51 -3.27 3.19 3.47
CA ALA A 51 -4.03 4.26 2.82
C ALA A 51 -4.15 5.44 3.78
N CYS A 52 -3.95 6.66 3.29
CA CYS A 52 -4.17 7.89 4.06
C CYS A 52 -5.16 8.79 3.31
N LEU A 53 -6.22 9.22 3.99
CA LEU A 53 -7.18 10.15 3.44
C LEU A 53 -6.52 11.52 3.21
N ASP A 54 -6.72 12.08 2.03
CA ASP A 54 -6.55 13.50 1.73
C ASP A 54 -7.95 14.11 1.55
N GLU A 55 -8.44 14.75 2.60
CA GLU A 55 -9.77 15.37 2.62
C GLU A 55 -9.90 16.50 1.59
N ARG A 56 -8.79 17.19 1.28
CA ARG A 56 -8.79 18.31 0.32
C ARG A 56 -8.88 17.80 -1.11
N ALA A 57 -8.22 16.69 -1.40
CA ALA A 57 -8.23 16.06 -2.71
C ALA A 57 -9.44 15.13 -2.94
N GLY A 58 -10.14 14.73 -1.88
CA GLY A 58 -11.24 13.75 -1.98
C GLY A 58 -10.75 12.37 -2.42
N SER A 59 -9.55 11.99 -1.98
CA SER A 59 -8.88 10.76 -2.38
C SER A 59 -8.08 10.17 -1.22
N TYR A 60 -7.71 8.90 -1.34
CA TYR A 60 -6.72 8.25 -0.50
C TYR A 60 -5.40 8.16 -1.24
N LEU A 61 -4.32 8.57 -0.59
CA LEU A 61 -2.99 8.16 -1.00
C LEU A 61 -2.74 6.74 -0.48
N VAL A 62 -2.53 5.79 -1.39
CA VAL A 62 -2.32 4.37 -1.09
C VAL A 62 -0.89 4.00 -1.41
N VAL A 63 -0.20 3.40 -0.43
CA VAL A 63 1.17 2.93 -0.54
C VAL A 63 1.22 1.43 -0.24
N GLY A 64 1.82 0.67 -1.13
CA GLY A 64 2.12 -0.75 -0.94
C GLY A 64 3.61 -0.96 -0.70
N VAL A 65 3.97 -1.68 0.37
CA VAL A 65 5.36 -2.04 0.69
C VAL A 65 5.50 -3.53 0.91
N THR A 66 6.69 -4.06 0.65
CA THR A 66 7.00 -5.48 0.87
C THR A 66 8.17 -5.60 1.84
N GLY A 67 7.91 -6.05 3.06
CA GLY A 67 8.96 -6.39 4.02
C GLY A 67 9.54 -7.78 3.81
N ALA A 68 10.69 -8.02 4.42
CA ALA A 68 11.26 -9.35 4.59
C ALA A 68 10.85 -9.95 5.94
N VAL A 69 10.88 -11.28 6.08
CA VAL A 69 10.73 -11.97 7.38
C VAL A 69 12.00 -11.82 8.23
N GLU A 70 13.17 -11.93 7.60
CA GLU A 70 14.46 -11.71 8.25
C GLU A 70 14.84 -10.22 8.24
N PHE A 71 15.48 -9.76 9.31
CA PHE A 71 15.93 -8.37 9.41
C PHE A 71 17.11 -8.10 8.47
N GLY A 72 17.09 -6.97 7.77
CA GLY A 72 18.15 -6.58 6.82
C GLY A 72 18.01 -7.20 5.42
N ASP A 73 17.11 -8.16 5.24
CA ASP A 73 16.78 -8.72 3.94
C ASP A 73 15.94 -7.74 3.09
N VAL A 74 16.24 -7.66 1.79
CA VAL A 74 15.48 -6.85 0.83
C VAL A 74 14.58 -7.75 -0.01
N ARG A 75 13.32 -7.35 -0.15
CA ARG A 75 12.34 -8.02 -1.02
C ARG A 75 11.87 -7.09 -2.11
N ASN A 76 11.64 -7.65 -3.30
CA ASN A 76 11.09 -6.91 -4.41
C ASN A 76 9.65 -6.52 -4.09
N ASN A 77 9.32 -5.25 -4.33
CA ASN A 77 7.97 -4.76 -4.15
C ASN A 77 7.11 -5.10 -5.37
N ALA A 78 6.09 -5.95 -5.18
CA ALA A 78 5.18 -6.36 -6.24
C ALA A 78 3.97 -5.41 -6.40
N PHE A 79 3.76 -4.46 -5.48
CA PHE A 79 2.58 -3.61 -5.48
C PHE A 79 2.46 -2.69 -6.69
N GLY A 80 3.58 -2.37 -7.36
CA GLY A 80 3.54 -1.60 -8.60
C GLY A 80 2.70 -2.26 -9.69
N LEU A 81 2.89 -3.57 -9.91
CA LEU A 81 2.09 -4.31 -10.88
C LEU A 81 0.69 -4.61 -10.34
N ALA A 82 0.59 -4.95 -9.05
CA ALA A 82 -0.69 -5.29 -8.43
C ALA A 82 -1.67 -4.10 -8.42
N PHE A 83 -1.18 -2.86 -8.28
CA PHE A 83 -2.01 -1.65 -8.35
C PHE A 83 -2.54 -1.39 -9.77
N LEU A 84 -1.73 -1.67 -10.80
CA LEU A 84 -2.18 -1.58 -12.19
C LEU A 84 -3.26 -2.62 -12.51
N GLN A 85 -3.09 -3.86 -12.02
CA GLN A 85 -4.08 -4.93 -12.17
C GLN A 85 -5.37 -4.60 -11.40
N ALA A 86 -5.26 -4.18 -10.13
CA ALA A 86 -6.40 -3.78 -9.32
C ALA A 86 -7.17 -2.62 -9.98
N LYS A 87 -6.48 -1.63 -10.56
CA LYS A 87 -7.13 -0.57 -11.34
C LYS A 87 -7.92 -1.13 -12.52
N ALA A 88 -7.32 -2.03 -13.30
CA ALA A 88 -7.95 -2.59 -14.49
C ALA A 88 -9.21 -3.41 -14.15
N ASP A 89 -9.15 -4.21 -13.09
CA ASP A 89 -10.26 -5.10 -12.69
C ASP A 89 -11.40 -4.37 -12.00
N SER A 90 -11.05 -3.34 -11.21
CA SER A 90 -12.01 -2.61 -10.39
C SER A 90 -12.60 -1.40 -11.11
N ASN A 91 -11.95 -0.90 -12.15
CA ASN A 91 -12.27 0.39 -12.80
C ASN A 91 -12.25 1.58 -11.82
N ALA A 92 -11.51 1.48 -10.71
CA ALA A 92 -11.36 2.57 -9.74
C ALA A 92 -10.67 3.78 -10.36
N ARG A 93 -11.17 4.99 -10.02
CA ARG A 93 -10.56 6.26 -10.41
C ARG A 93 -9.26 6.43 -9.64
N THR A 94 -8.16 6.21 -10.35
CA THR A 94 -6.81 6.26 -9.77
C THR A 94 -5.87 7.19 -10.53
N ARG A 95 -4.97 7.83 -9.80
CA ARG A 95 -3.93 8.71 -10.34
C ARG A 95 -2.55 8.27 -9.83
N HIS A 96 -1.61 8.12 -10.75
CA HIS A 96 -0.21 7.84 -10.43
C HIS A 96 0.56 9.15 -10.60
N GLY A 97 0.76 9.86 -9.50
CA GLY A 97 1.44 11.16 -9.47
C GLY A 97 2.95 11.08 -9.26
N THR A 98 3.49 9.88 -9.04
CA THR A 98 4.91 9.66 -8.69
C THR A 98 5.57 8.66 -9.64
N PHE A 99 6.90 8.63 -9.67
CA PHE A 99 7.66 7.59 -10.39
C PHE A 99 7.62 6.22 -9.69
N ASP A 100 7.24 6.19 -8.41
CA ASP A 100 7.08 4.95 -7.67
C ASP A 100 5.68 4.38 -7.94
N THR A 101 5.64 3.28 -8.67
CA THR A 101 4.38 2.61 -9.05
C THR A 101 3.68 1.95 -7.87
N SER A 102 4.38 1.76 -6.74
CA SER A 102 3.79 1.27 -5.49
C SER A 102 3.06 2.35 -4.68
N VAL A 103 2.88 3.53 -5.28
CA VAL A 103 2.12 4.66 -4.73
C VAL A 103 1.04 5.09 -5.72
N VAL A 104 -0.20 5.14 -5.27
CA VAL A 104 -1.36 5.51 -6.09
C VAL A 104 -2.36 6.34 -5.30
N GLU A 105 -2.91 7.38 -5.92
CA GLU A 105 -4.08 8.09 -5.40
C GLU A 105 -5.34 7.36 -5.88
N VAL A 106 -6.26 7.04 -4.97
CA VAL A 106 -7.54 6.37 -5.26
C VAL A 106 -8.67 7.29 -4.81
N ASN A 107 -9.68 7.51 -5.65
CA ASN A 107 -10.83 8.31 -5.25
C ASN A 107 -11.50 7.74 -3.99
N VAL A 108 -12.01 8.62 -3.12
CA VAL A 108 -12.61 8.24 -1.83
C VAL A 108 -13.73 7.21 -1.96
N ASP A 109 -14.56 7.31 -3.02
CA ASP A 109 -15.69 6.41 -3.23
C ASP A 109 -15.24 5.02 -3.76
N ASP A 110 -14.04 4.93 -4.30
CA ASP A 110 -13.56 3.76 -5.03
C ASP A 110 -12.55 2.93 -4.19
N LEU A 111 -12.19 3.37 -2.98
CA LEU A 111 -11.17 2.72 -2.15
C LEU A 111 -11.51 1.25 -1.87
N GLN A 112 -12.75 0.96 -1.45
CA GLN A 112 -13.16 -0.39 -1.08
C GLN A 112 -13.01 -1.35 -2.27
N LEU A 113 -13.64 -0.98 -3.38
CA LEU A 113 -13.57 -1.65 -4.68
C LEU A 113 -12.11 -1.90 -5.14
N PHE A 114 -11.25 -0.89 -5.03
CA PHE A 114 -9.83 -1.02 -5.36
C PHE A 114 -9.12 -2.04 -4.45
N THR A 115 -9.36 -1.98 -3.13
CA THR A 115 -8.70 -2.88 -2.16
C THR A 115 -9.17 -4.32 -2.26
N GLU A 116 -10.44 -4.55 -2.62
CA GLU A 116 -10.98 -5.89 -2.88
C GLU A 116 -10.33 -6.52 -4.12
N ALA A 117 -10.20 -5.76 -5.22
CA ALA A 117 -9.48 -6.22 -6.40
C ALA A 117 -7.99 -6.45 -6.12
N LEU A 118 -7.35 -5.55 -5.36
CA LEU A 118 -5.95 -5.67 -4.96
C LEU A 118 -5.66 -6.95 -4.17
N ALA A 119 -6.58 -7.39 -3.30
CA ALA A 119 -6.41 -8.61 -2.52
C ALA A 119 -6.25 -9.87 -3.39
N MET A 120 -6.69 -9.83 -4.65
CA MET A 120 -6.51 -10.91 -5.62
C MET A 120 -5.11 -10.95 -6.25
N HIS A 121 -4.36 -9.83 -6.19
CA HIS A 121 -3.08 -9.65 -6.88
C HIS A 121 -1.88 -9.47 -5.93
N ALA A 122 -2.12 -9.10 -4.69
CA ALA A 122 -1.09 -8.92 -3.67
C ALA A 122 -0.65 -10.28 -3.09
N GLN A 123 0.27 -10.96 -3.79
CA GLN A 123 0.96 -12.18 -3.32
C GLN A 123 2.43 -11.92 -2.99
#